data_AF-A0AB74M301-F1
#
_entry.id   AF-A0AB74M301-F1
#
_cell.length_a   1.000
_cell.length_b   1.000
_cell.length_c   1.000
_cell.angle_alpha   90.00
_cell.angle_beta   90.00
_cell.angle_gamma   90.00
#
_symmetry.space_group_name_H-M   'P 1'
#
loop_
_entity.id
_entity.type
_entity.pdbx_description
1 polymer ?
#
loop_
_entity_poly.entity_id
_entity_poly.type
_entity_poly.pdbx_seq_one_letter_code
_entity_poly.pdbx_strand_id
1 'polypeptide(L)' 'MPGLKDKRGFIDKDRLDLSERKAVEYWVKRWGVTQDQLTTAHRKAGRMIKDIATELGKKC' A
#
# COMPACT_ATOMS: atom_id res chain seq x y z
N MET A 1 9.79 -26.26 11.74
CA MET A 1 9.87 -24.88 11.24
C MET A 1 8.56 -24.19 11.55
N PRO A 2 8.56 -23.11 12.33
CA PRO A 2 8.28 -21.82 11.69
C PRO A 2 9.15 -20.69 12.27
N GLY A 3 9.94 -20.05 11.42
CA GLY A 3 10.59 -18.77 11.72
C GLY A 3 9.54 -17.68 11.80
N LEU A 4 9.10 -17.37 13.01
CA LEU A 4 8.18 -16.28 13.29
C LEU A 4 8.83 -15.38 14.32
N LYS A 5 8.79 -14.07 14.01
CA LYS A 5 9.19 -12.91 14.86
C LYS A 5 10.55 -12.30 14.54
N ASP A 6 10.88 -12.14 13.26
CA ASP A 6 11.83 -11.10 12.87
C ASP A 6 11.35 -10.37 11.61
N LYS A 7 10.20 -9.70 11.71
CA LYS A 7 9.74 -8.69 10.74
C LYS A 7 8.93 -7.60 11.44
N ARG A 8 9.50 -7.01 12.50
CA ARG A 8 9.10 -5.67 12.94
C ARG A 8 9.70 -4.67 11.96
N GLY A 9 9.08 -4.58 10.78
CA GLY A 9 9.51 -3.68 9.72
C GLY A 9 9.05 -4.26 8.39
N PHE A 10 8.38 -3.54 7.52
CA PHE A 10 8.09 -2.12 7.49
C PHE A 10 7.13 -2.04 6.31
N ILE A 11 5.82 -2.04 6.56
CA ILE A 11 4.76 -2.04 5.55
C ILE A 11 4.83 -3.29 4.67
N ASP A 12 3.76 -4.08 4.62
CA ASP A 12 3.69 -5.14 3.63
C ASP A 12 3.75 -4.49 2.24
N LYS A 13 4.91 -4.54 1.57
CA LYS A 13 5.16 -3.76 0.34
C LYS A 13 4.34 -4.27 -0.85
N ASP A 14 3.76 -5.45 -0.72
CA ASP A 14 2.91 -6.06 -1.73
C ASP A 14 1.43 -5.75 -1.48
N ARG A 15 1.03 -5.50 -0.22
CA ARG A 15 -0.38 -5.28 0.17
C ARG A 15 -0.60 -3.97 0.91
N LEU A 16 -1.51 -3.14 0.42
CA LEU A 16 -1.98 -1.97 1.16
C LEU A 16 -3.16 -2.35 2.05
N ASP A 17 -3.03 -2.06 3.34
CA ASP A 17 -4.16 -2.03 4.26
C ASP A 17 -4.49 -0.58 4.65
N LEU A 18 -5.74 -0.17 4.44
CA LEU A 18 -6.19 1.19 4.75
C LEU A 18 -6.34 1.43 6.27
N SER A 19 -6.42 0.37 7.09
CA SER A 19 -6.40 0.47 8.55
C SER A 19 -5.01 0.82 9.07
N GLU A 20 -3.96 0.43 8.34
CA GLU A 20 -2.59 0.82 8.64
C GLU A 20 -2.31 2.26 8.17
N ARG A 21 -2.63 3.23 9.03
CA ARG A 21 -2.36 4.66 8.77
C ARG A 21 -0.91 4.92 8.32
N LYS A 22 0.08 4.22 8.88
CA LYS A 22 1.49 4.33 8.47
C LYS A 22 1.73 3.89 7.03
N ALA A 23 1.05 2.84 6.56
CA ALA A 23 1.14 2.38 5.18
C ALA A 23 0.50 3.41 4.24
N VAL A 24 -0.70 3.89 4.59
CA VAL A 24 -1.40 4.95 3.84
C VAL A 24 -0.53 6.18 3.68
N GLU A 25 0.02 6.72 4.78
CA GLU A 25 0.89 7.90 4.74
C GLU A 25 2.16 7.67 3.91
N TYR A 26 2.77 6.50 4.00
CA TYR A 26 3.94 6.14 3.21
C TYR A 26 3.63 6.15 1.70
N TRP A 27 2.54 5.52 1.28
CA TRP A 27 2.16 5.45 -0.13
C TRP A 27 1.65 6.79 -0.68
N VAL A 28 0.90 7.54 0.12
CA VAL A 28 0.54 8.95 -0.16
C VAL A 28 1.78 9.78 -0.44
N LYS A 29 2.80 9.73 0.43
CA LYS A 29 4.07 10.45 0.23
C LYS A 29 4.89 9.90 -0.93
N ARG A 30 4.94 8.59 -1.12
CA ARG A 30 5.75 7.92 -2.15
C ARG A 30 5.23 8.17 -3.57
N TRP A 31 3.92 8.14 -3.75
CA TRP A 31 3.28 8.36 -5.05
C TRP A 31 2.83 9.81 -5.28
N GLY A 32 2.85 10.64 -4.23
CA GLY A 32 2.39 12.02 -4.29
C GLY A 32 0.87 12.10 -4.54
N VAL A 33 0.11 11.13 -4.04
CA VAL A 33 -1.35 11.04 -4.21
C VAL A 33 -2.05 11.37 -2.90
N THR A 34 -3.33 11.73 -2.96
CA THR A 34 -4.13 11.93 -1.75
C THR A 34 -4.62 10.58 -1.19
N GLN A 35 -4.98 10.56 0.10
CA GLN A 35 -5.59 9.38 0.71
C GLN A 35 -6.88 8.97 -0.01
N ASP A 36 -7.64 9.93 -0.56
CA ASP A 36 -8.85 9.65 -1.33
C ASP A 36 -8.54 8.96 -2.66
N GLN A 37 -7.52 9.43 -3.40
CA GLN A 37 -7.04 8.74 -4.61
C GLN A 37 -6.54 7.34 -4.28
N LEU A 38 -5.76 7.19 -3.20
CA LEU A 38 -5.26 5.89 -2.75
C LEU A 38 -6.41 4.94 -2.38
N THR A 39 -7.45 5.45 -1.72
CA THR A 39 -8.64 4.67 -1.32
C THR A 39 -9.47 4.26 -2.53
N THR A 40 -9.62 5.16 -3.50
CA THR A 40 -10.32 4.88 -4.77
C THR A 40 -9.60 3.79 -5.55
N ALA A 41 -8.29 3.91 -5.71
CA ALA A 41 -7.46 2.91 -6.36
C ALA A 41 -7.47 1.57 -5.61
N HIS A 42 -7.41 1.60 -4.28
CA HIS A 42 -7.56 0.40 -3.45
C HIS A 42 -8.94 -0.28 -3.63
N ARG A 43 -10.03 0.50 -3.78
CA ARG A 43 -11.36 -0.08 -4.03
C ARG A 43 -11.48 -0.69 -5.42
N LYS A 44 -10.83 -0.12 -6.43
CA LYS A 44 -10.88 -0.63 -7.81
C LYS A 44 -9.94 -1.80 -8.06
N ALA A 45 -8.67 -1.63 -7.68
CA ALA A 45 -7.59 -2.57 -7.96
C ALA A 45 -7.43 -3.62 -6.84
N GLY A 46 -8.05 -3.38 -5.68
CA GLY A 46 -7.96 -4.21 -4.50
C GLY A 46 -6.79 -3.84 -3.61
N ARG A 47 -6.42 -4.77 -2.74
CA ARG A 47 -5.39 -4.59 -1.70
C ARG A 47 -3.95 -4.76 -2.22
N MET A 48 -3.76 -5.03 -3.50
CA MET A 48 -2.44 -5.27 -4.09
C MET A 48 -1.80 -3.96 -4.54
N ILE A 49 -0.61 -3.66 -4.04
CA ILE A 49 0.14 -2.43 -4.36
C ILE A 49 0.44 -2.33 -5.85
N LYS A 50 0.79 -3.44 -6.50
CA LYS A 50 1.05 -3.49 -7.95
C LYS A 50 -0.16 -3.02 -8.76
N ASP A 51 -1.33 -3.47 -8.35
CA ASP A 51 -2.60 -3.16 -8.98
C ASP A 51 -3.00 -1.70 -8.71
N ILE A 52 -2.87 -1.26 -7.45
CA ILE A 52 -3.11 0.13 -7.06
C ILE A 52 -2.19 1.09 -7.82
N ALA A 53 -0.90 0.76 -7.96
CA ALA A 53 0.05 1.55 -8.71
C ALA A 53 -0.31 1.59 -10.20
N THR A 54 -0.76 0.47 -10.75
CA THR A 54 -1.23 0.37 -12.14
C THR A 54 -2.47 1.24 -12.36
N GLU A 55 -3.43 1.23 -11.42
CA GLU A 55 -4.60 2.12 -11.44
C GLU A 55 -4.18 3.59 -11.43
N LEU A 56 -3.27 3.94 -10.51
CA LEU A 56 -2.77 5.30 -10.35
C LEU A 56 -1.79 5.73 -11.47
N GLY A 57 -1.44 4.83 -12.39
CA GLY A 57 -0.44 5.07 -13.44
C GLY A 57 0.96 5.36 -12.88
N LYS A 58 1.27 4.87 -11.68
CA LYS A 58 2.54 5.08 -10.97
C LYS A 58 3.45 3.86 -11.10
N LYS A 59 4.76 4.09 -11.12
CA LYS A 59 5.75 3.01 -11.09
C LYS A 59 5.93 2.51 -9.64
N CYS A 60 5.76 1.21 -9.41
CA CYS A 60 6.00 0.54 -8.12
C CYS A 60 7.46 0.62 -7.64
#